data_AF-M7ZUM7-F1
#
_entry.id   AF-M7ZUM7-F1
#
_cell.length_a   1.000
_cell.length_b   1.000
_cell.length_c   1.000
_cell.angle_alpha   90.00
_cell.angle_beta   90.00
_cell.angle_gamma   90.00
#
_symmetry.space_group_name_H-M   'P 1'
#
loop_
_entity.id
_entity.type
_entity.pdbx_description
1 polymer ?
#
loop_
_entity_poly.entity_id
_entity_poly.type
_entity_poly.pdbx_seq_one_letter_code
_entity_poly.pdbx_strand_id
1 'polypeptide(L)' 'MERGRDMRELKEFILGQPEAYEFKVGDQFFRRPGDPPLDQVIEMLRKQTKNEDS' A
#
# COMPACT_ATOMS: atom_id res chain seq x y z
N MET A 1 17.61 -6.95 -22.83
CA MET A 1 16.79 -5.90 -22.21
C MET A 1 15.83 -6.59 -21.26
N GLU A 2 16.05 -6.45 -19.95
CA GLU A 2 15.24 -7.08 -18.91
C GLU A 2 15.27 -6.17 -17.68
N ARG A 3 14.47 -5.09 -17.71
CA ARG A 3 14.26 -4.22 -16.54
C ARG A 3 12.78 -4.09 -16.18
N GLY A 4 11.88 -4.41 -17.11
CA GLY A 4 10.43 -4.37 -16.90
C GLY A 4 9.80 -5.70 -16.46
N ARG A 5 10.57 -6.79 -16.42
CA ARG A 5 10.11 -8.05 -15.78
C ARG A 5 10.28 -7.97 -14.27
N ASP A 6 11.44 -7.50 -13.82
CA ASP A 6 11.79 -7.39 -12.40
C ASP A 6 10.81 -6.54 -11.58
N MET A 7 10.34 -5.42 -12.13
CA MET A 7 9.46 -4.52 -11.37
C MET A 7 8.05 -5.10 -11.16
N ARG A 8 7.59 -5.99 -12.04
CA ARG A 8 6.31 -6.70 -11.86
C ARG A 8 6.45 -7.76 -10.77
N GLU A 9 7.49 -8.58 -10.83
CA GLU A 9 7.77 -9.62 -9.83
C GLU A 9 7.99 -9.00 -8.44
N LEU A 10 8.72 -7.88 -8.36
CA LEU A 10 8.93 -7.15 -7.11
C LEU A 10 7.62 -6.62 -6.54
N LYS A 11 6.75 -6.06 -7.38
CA LYS A 11 5.43 -5.57 -6.96
C LYS A 11 4.57 -6.71 -6.42
N GLU A 12 4.52 -7.84 -7.12
CA GLU A 12 3.75 -9.01 -6.70
C GLU A 12 4.29 -9.63 -5.42
N PHE A 13 5.61 -9.70 -5.27
CA PHE A 13 6.26 -10.22 -4.07
C PHE A 13 6.00 -9.34 -2.85
N ILE A 14 6.17 -8.02 -2.96
CA ILE A 14 5.95 -7.10 -1.84
C ILE A 14 4.46 -7.05 -1.49
N LEU A 15 3.58 -6.77 -2.46
CA LEU A 15 2.14 -6.60 -2.21
C LEU A 15 1.42 -7.91 -1.89
N GLY A 16 2.03 -9.06 -2.19
CA GLY A 16 1.52 -10.38 -1.81
C GLY A 16 1.67 -10.67 -0.31
N GLN A 17 2.53 -9.95 0.41
CA GLN A 17 2.65 -10.07 1.86
C GLN A 17 1.46 -9.40 2.54
N PRO A 18 0.80 -10.04 3.52
CA PRO A 18 -0.41 -9.53 4.15
C PRO A 18 -0.22 -8.15 4.82
N GLU A 19 0.97 -7.88 5.35
CA GLU A 19 1.32 -6.63 6.03
C GLU A 19 1.61 -5.45 5.07
N ALA A 20 1.90 -5.74 3.80
CA ALA A 20 2.31 -4.72 2.84
C ALA A 20 1.11 -4.05 2.17
N TYR A 21 0.83 -2.80 2.57
CA TYR A 21 -0.24 -1.99 1.99
C TYR A 21 0.21 -1.20 0.75
N GLU A 22 1.28 -0.41 0.91
CA GLU A 22 1.87 0.44 -0.12
C GLU A 22 3.39 0.48 0.05
N PHE A 23 4.12 0.59 -1.07
CA PHE A 23 5.57 0.81 -1.04
C PHE A 23 5.98 1.85 -2.11
N LYS A 24 7.05 2.57 -1.82
CA LYS A 24 7.59 3.65 -2.67
C LYS A 24 8.92 3.22 -3.31
N VAL A 25 9.06 3.43 -4.61
CA VAL A 25 10.31 3.22 -5.35
C VAL A 25 10.63 4.49 -6.13
N GLY A 26 11.68 5.20 -5.72
CA GLY A 26 11.98 6.53 -6.25
C GLY A 26 10.80 7.48 -5.98
N ASP A 27 10.21 8.04 -7.03
CA ASP A 27 9.03 8.91 -6.93
C ASP A 27 7.69 8.21 -7.23
N GLN A 28 7.71 6.89 -7.45
CA GLN A 28 6.52 6.10 -7.76
C GLN A 28 6.00 5.35 -6.53
N PHE A 29 4.68 5.38 -6.34
CA PHE A 29 3.98 4.63 -5.30
C PHE A 29 3.24 3.45 -5.90
N PHE A 30 3.41 2.28 -5.28
CA PHE A 30 2.75 1.04 -5.68
C PHE A 30 1.89 0.54 -4.54
N ARG A 31 0.61 0.31 -4.86
CA ARG A 31 -0.40 -0.19 -3.94
C ARG A 31 -1.10 -1.40 -4.52
N ARG A 32 -1.71 -2.19 -3.64
CA ARG A 32 -2.65 -3.23 -4.05
C ARG A 32 -3.80 -2.67 -4.89
N PRO A 33 -4.20 -3.36 -5.97
CA PRO A 33 -5.33 -2.95 -6.77
C PRO A 33 -6.62 -3.03 -5.94
N GLY A 34 -7.41 -1.94 -5.93
CA GLY A 34 -8.69 -1.85 -5.22
C GLY A 34 -8.63 -1.19 -3.84
N ASP A 35 -7.45 -1.10 -3.23
CA ASP A 35 -7.29 -0.44 -1.92
C ASP A 35 -7.31 1.10 -2.06
N PRO A 36 -7.77 1.85 -1.03
CA PRO A 36 -7.73 3.32 -0.99
C PRO A 36 -6.31 3.88 -0.76
N PRO A 37 -6.06 5.20 -0.85
CA PRO A 37 -4.76 5.80 -0.50
C PRO A 37 -4.40 5.55 0.96
N LEU A 38 -3.10 5.36 1.25
CA LEU A 38 -2.63 5.14 2.63
C LEU A 38 -3.07 6.27 3.57
N ASP A 39 -3.00 7.53 3.11
CA ASP A 39 -3.51 8.68 3.87
C ASP A 39 -4.99 8.54 4.24
N GLN A 40 -5.84 8.08 3.30
CA GLN A 40 -7.25 7.88 3.58
C GLN A 40 -7.47 6.77 4.61
N VAL A 41 -6.72 5.67 4.52
CA VAL A 41 -6.79 4.59 5.53
C VAL A 41 -6.38 5.12 6.91
N ILE A 42 -5.30 5.89 6.99
CA ILE A 42 -4.86 6.49 8.25
C ILE A 42 -5.93 7.41 8.82
N GLU A 43 -6.57 8.24 7.99
CA GLU A 43 -7.68 9.09 8.42
C GLU A 43 -8.90 8.29 8.89
N MET A 44 -9.26 7.21 8.18
CA MET A 44 -10.36 6.31 8.58
C MET A 44 -10.07 5.63 9.91
N LEU A 45 -8.85 5.11 10.09
CA LEU A 45 -8.42 4.46 11.34
C LEU A 45 -8.46 5.44 12.50
N ARG A 46 -7.94 6.67 12.33
CA ARG A 46 -8.00 7.73 13.35
C ARG A 46 -9.43 8.10 13.74
N LYS A 47 -10.37 8.12 12.79
CA LYS A 47 -11.79 8.37 13.05
C LYS A 47 -12.45 7.22 13.81
N GLN A 48 -12.07 5.98 13.51
CA GLN A 48 -12.58 4.79 14.22
C GLN A 48 -12.09 4.75 15.67
N THR A 49 -10.79 4.97 15.92
CA THR A 49 -10.25 5.00 17.29
C THR A 49 -10.92 6.08 18.13
N LYS A 50 -11.13 7.28 17.56
CA LYS A 50 -11.82 8.37 18.25
C LYS A 50 -13.26 8.04 18.65
N ASN A 51 -13.93 7.12 17.95
CA ASN A 51 -15.29 6.69 18.28
C ASN A 51 -15.33 5.51 19.26
N GLU A 52 -14.24 4.75 19.42
CA GLU A 52 -14.14 3.67 20.42
C GLU A 52 -13.75 4.18 21.82
N ASP A 53 -13.19 5.39 21.92
CA ASP A 53 -12.81 6.06 23.17
C ASP A 53 -13.92 6.98 23.76
N SER A 54 -15.20 6.88 23.34
CA SER A 54 -16.33 7.70 23.84
C SER A 54 -17.51 6.89 24.35
#